data_AF-A0A5C5YUI9-F1
#
_entry.id   AF-A0A5C5YUI9-F1
#
_cell.length_a   1.000
_cell.length_b   1.000
_cell.length_c   1.000
_cell.angle_alpha   90.00
_cell.angle_beta   90.00
_cell.angle_gamma   90.00
#
_symmetry.space_group_name_H-M   'P 1'
#
loop_
_entity.id
_entity.type
_entity.pdbx_description
1 polymer ?
#
loop_
_entity_poly.entity_id
_entity_poly.type
_entity_poly.pdbx_seq_one_letter_code
_entity_poly.pdbx_strand_id
1 'polypeptide(L)'
;MPARPILTAATAVLCLAVHRPEAWGDVLISEVMYNVQGADVEAGVFNKEWIELFNSGDQVVDLGDWSIGDLQDGDFASRFPDRTLLYPNEAMVVTGDAATFDAMWGSGIKRIEVQNFPALANSPSATNETLAIRNAAGVIVDSVNLQQSGGWPRIDGSDGHAISLLPQGLSVAGNDVGANWSPSIMGVYGGWFSDVGDLGENHGSPGFVATEQQSPFAPSPDADWSMVVLPDTQNYVKSTQYRNTLTQMTQWAVDNREAFKIQLVLQEGDIVNNNNTNNPTSGDQVSSQQWANAKASMGVLDGQLPYILAAGNHDYGTTDAQNRLTELNNYFAASDNPLNDPAQGGIMAGQKDPGRLENAYYDFVAPDGRKMLVLSLEWEPRPETVAWANQIAADPQYADHTAVLLTHAYAYGSERRYSGSRVEADADGEELWQDLVSQHGNFELVFNGHFGGDGAGYVGSRGAGGSVHQMFFNTQFQTNAGGGWLRLVEFLEDGRTVRVRTYSPYYDLYRTDHANAFDLAVSLNLAGDFNRDSVVDAADYAIWREAVNTGSLAADANGDLLVDQADYEIWRLNFGRRAAGSTPAAAPEPSTLVLAFTTLTVLGRRRATPPRPGRPIHYARRSAA
;
A
#
# COMPACT_ATOMS: atom_id res chain seq x y z
N MET A 1 72.16 8.34 66.80
CA MET A 1 71.94 8.13 65.34
C MET A 1 70.85 9.10 64.90
N PRO A 2 71.12 10.03 63.98
CA PRO A 2 70.25 11.17 63.74
C PRO A 2 69.16 10.87 62.69
N ALA A 3 68.04 11.59 62.84
CA ALA A 3 66.84 11.55 62.01
C ALA A 3 67.13 11.89 60.54
N ARG A 4 66.47 11.18 59.62
CA ARG A 4 66.46 11.48 58.18
C ARG A 4 65.15 12.17 57.78
N PRO A 5 65.19 13.20 56.93
CA PRO A 5 64.01 13.98 56.54
C PRO A 5 63.23 13.32 55.41
N ILE A 6 61.92 13.58 55.41
CA ILE A 6 60.98 13.28 54.33
C ILE A 6 61.15 14.36 53.25
N LEU A 7 61.52 13.96 52.03
CA LEU A 7 61.43 14.81 50.84
C LEU A 7 60.12 14.50 50.11
N THR A 8 59.24 15.50 50.02
CA THR A 8 58.07 15.54 49.15
C THR A 8 58.50 15.71 47.69
N ALA A 9 58.22 14.73 46.84
CA ALA A 9 58.32 14.85 45.39
C ALA A 9 56.97 15.37 44.85
N ALA A 10 56.99 16.54 44.22
CA ALA A 10 55.87 17.07 43.46
C ALA A 10 55.83 16.38 42.08
N THR A 11 54.80 15.58 41.84
CA THR A 11 54.53 14.98 40.54
C THR A 11 53.89 16.04 39.64
N ALA A 12 54.65 16.56 38.67
CA ALA A 12 54.10 17.36 37.59
C ALA A 12 53.29 16.42 36.68
N VAL A 13 51.97 16.56 36.67
CA VAL A 13 51.10 15.94 35.68
C VAL A 13 51.27 16.71 34.38
N LEU A 14 51.99 16.12 33.44
CA LEU A 14 52.03 16.57 32.06
C LEU A 14 50.68 16.20 31.42
N CYS A 15 49.74 17.14 31.39
CA CYS A 15 48.53 17.00 30.58
C CYS A 15 48.95 17.02 29.10
N LEU A 16 49.16 15.84 28.51
CA LEU A 16 49.04 15.69 27.07
C LEU A 16 47.57 15.94 26.72
N ALA A 17 47.29 17.14 26.22
CA ALA A 17 46.07 17.38 25.47
C ALA A 17 46.12 16.47 24.23
N VAL A 18 45.46 15.32 24.32
CA VAL A 18 45.06 14.57 23.14
C VAL A 18 44.09 15.51 22.41
N HIS A 19 44.57 16.21 21.38
CA HIS A 19 43.68 16.72 20.35
C HIS A 19 42.98 15.50 19.77
N ARG A 20 41.76 15.24 20.24
CA ARG A 20 40.81 14.52 19.40
C ARG A 20 40.63 15.43 18.18
N PRO A 21 40.77 14.93 16.93
CA PRO A 21 40.28 15.71 15.82
C PRO A 21 38.83 16.05 16.16
N GLU A 22 38.49 17.33 16.12
CA GLU A 22 37.09 17.77 16.22
C GLU A 22 36.33 16.93 15.19
N ALA A 23 35.31 16.19 15.65
CA ALA A 23 34.42 15.50 14.74
C ALA A 23 33.76 16.60 13.91
N TRP A 24 34.25 16.82 12.70
CA TRP A 24 33.50 17.55 11.69
C TRP A 24 32.16 16.83 11.58
N GLY A 25 31.05 17.58 11.48
CA GLY A 25 29.77 16.95 11.20
C GLY A 25 29.95 16.03 9.99
N ASP A 26 29.53 14.78 10.11
CA ASP A 26 29.69 13.76 9.08
C ASP A 26 28.75 14.11 7.92
N VAL A 27 29.22 14.99 7.04
CA VAL A 27 28.55 15.37 5.78
C VAL A 27 28.83 14.27 4.78
N LEU A 28 27.76 13.61 4.34
CA LEU A 28 27.82 12.46 3.45
C LEU A 28 26.91 12.66 2.25
N ILE A 29 27.22 11.96 1.15
CA ILE A 29 26.34 11.79 0.01
C ILE A 29 25.25 10.79 0.41
N SER A 30 23.98 11.22 0.40
CA SER A 30 22.82 10.41 0.82
C SER A 30 21.93 9.95 -0.32
N GLU A 31 21.92 10.66 -1.44
CA GLU A 31 21.13 10.30 -2.62
C GLU A 31 21.83 10.75 -3.91
N VAL A 32 21.70 9.96 -4.97
CA VAL A 32 22.34 10.21 -6.26
C VAL A 32 21.32 9.94 -7.37
N MET A 33 20.91 11.00 -8.08
CA MET A 33 20.07 10.91 -9.27
C MET A 33 20.95 10.84 -10.52
N TYR A 34 21.43 9.64 -10.83
CA TYR A 34 22.32 9.39 -11.98
C TYR A 34 21.64 8.69 -13.15
N ASN A 35 20.44 8.14 -12.97
CA ASN A 35 19.69 7.44 -14.02
C ASN A 35 18.38 8.18 -14.26
N VAL A 36 18.43 9.31 -14.95
CA VAL A 36 17.24 10.13 -15.22
C VAL A 36 16.42 9.54 -16.38
N GLN A 37 15.11 9.76 -16.38
CA GLN A 37 14.31 9.42 -17.55
C GLN A 37 14.58 10.42 -18.69
N GLY A 38 14.78 9.88 -19.90
CA GLY A 38 15.09 10.66 -21.08
C GLY A 38 16.59 10.90 -21.24
N ALA A 39 16.98 12.09 -21.70
CA ALA A 39 18.39 12.47 -21.78
C ALA A 39 18.79 13.32 -20.57
N ASP A 40 20.04 13.15 -20.11
CA ASP A 40 20.68 13.91 -19.03
C ASP A 40 20.60 15.42 -19.29
N VAL A 41 20.75 15.79 -20.56
CA VAL A 41 20.68 17.16 -21.09
C VAL A 41 19.81 17.16 -22.35
N GLU A 42 18.79 18.02 -22.37
CA GLU A 42 17.93 18.25 -23.53
C GLU A 42 18.02 19.72 -23.98
N ALA A 43 17.60 20.04 -25.21
CA ALA A 43 17.71 21.41 -25.72
C ALA A 43 16.89 22.40 -24.88
N GLY A 44 17.57 23.18 -24.02
CA GLY A 44 16.93 24.12 -23.08
C GLY A 44 16.76 23.59 -21.64
N VAL A 45 17.21 22.36 -21.37
CA VAL A 45 17.26 21.70 -20.05
C VAL A 45 18.72 21.38 -19.79
N PHE A 46 19.34 22.00 -18.78
CA PHE A 46 20.80 21.98 -18.67
C PHE A 46 21.35 20.79 -17.88
N ASN A 47 20.61 20.24 -16.91
CA ASN A 47 20.95 18.98 -16.22
C ASN A 47 19.76 18.47 -15.36
N LYS A 48 19.32 17.21 -15.54
CA LYS A 48 18.30 16.56 -14.68
C LYS A 48 18.90 15.83 -13.48
N GLU A 49 20.22 15.65 -13.46
CA GLU A 49 20.96 14.98 -12.41
C GLU A 49 21.20 15.87 -11.20
N TRP A 50 21.32 15.24 -10.05
CA TRP A 50 21.59 15.89 -8.79
C TRP A 50 22.13 14.89 -7.78
N ILE A 51 22.76 15.41 -6.73
CA ILE A 51 23.14 14.63 -5.56
C ILE A 51 22.55 15.29 -4.32
N GLU A 52 22.37 14.51 -3.27
CA GLU A 52 21.95 15.01 -1.96
C GLU A 52 23.09 14.85 -0.95
N LEU A 53 23.28 15.91 -0.17
CA LEU A 53 24.19 15.95 0.97
C LEU A 53 23.38 15.91 2.25
N PHE A 54 23.81 15.07 3.20
CA PHE A 54 23.20 14.95 4.51
C PHE A 54 24.21 15.22 5.61
N ASN A 55 23.82 16.01 6.61
CA ASN A 55 24.61 16.19 7.81
C ASN A 55 24.13 15.23 8.91
N SER A 56 24.84 14.11 9.06
CA SER A 56 24.58 13.12 10.11
C SER A 56 25.20 13.49 11.47
N GLY A 57 25.96 14.59 11.53
CA GLY A 57 26.55 15.12 12.76
C GLY A 57 25.60 15.95 13.61
N ASP A 58 26.08 16.38 14.78
CA ASP A 58 25.31 17.17 15.76
C ASP A 58 25.61 18.69 15.71
N GLN A 59 26.50 19.13 14.81
CA GLN A 59 26.85 20.53 14.60
C GLN A 59 26.42 21.03 13.23
N VAL A 60 26.17 22.34 13.12
CA VAL A 60 26.02 23.00 11.81
C VAL A 60 27.36 23.01 11.07
N VAL A 61 27.35 22.70 9.78
CA VAL A 61 28.53 22.73 8.91
C VAL A 61 28.36 23.85 7.88
N ASP A 62 29.37 24.71 7.74
CA ASP A 62 29.45 25.67 6.64
C ASP A 62 30.21 25.03 5.47
N LEU A 63 29.47 24.76 4.40
CA LEU A 63 29.96 24.15 3.17
C LEU A 63 30.45 25.19 2.16
N GLY A 64 30.56 26.47 2.55
CA GLY A 64 31.14 27.50 1.70
C GLY A 64 32.52 27.10 1.16
N ASP A 65 32.75 27.33 -0.12
CA ASP A 65 33.95 26.92 -0.87
C ASP A 65 34.18 25.40 -1.02
N TRP A 66 33.22 24.55 -0.62
CA TRP A 66 33.27 23.11 -0.93
C TRP A 66 32.92 22.87 -2.41
N SER A 67 33.13 21.65 -2.91
CA SER A 67 32.67 21.28 -4.26
C SER A 67 32.52 19.78 -4.41
N ILE A 68 31.66 19.38 -5.34
CA ILE A 68 31.47 17.99 -5.77
C ILE A 68 32.26 17.73 -7.05
N GLY A 69 32.56 16.47 -7.33
CA GLY A 69 33.22 16.08 -8.56
C GLY A 69 33.38 14.57 -8.71
N ASP A 70 33.83 14.17 -9.88
CA ASP A 70 34.39 12.86 -10.12
C ASP A 70 35.87 12.86 -9.67
N LEU A 71 36.15 12.09 -8.63
CA LEU A 71 37.49 11.94 -8.08
C LEU A 71 38.45 11.24 -9.03
N GLN A 72 37.96 10.33 -9.88
CA GLN A 72 38.78 9.57 -10.81
C GLN A 72 39.29 10.46 -11.95
N ASP A 73 38.39 11.26 -12.53
CA ASP A 73 38.70 12.16 -13.64
C ASP A 73 39.24 13.52 -13.18
N GLY A 74 39.10 13.82 -11.88
CA GLY A 74 39.49 15.10 -11.31
C GLY A 74 38.61 16.26 -11.80
N ASP A 75 37.43 15.95 -12.34
CA ASP A 75 36.45 16.91 -12.81
C ASP A 75 35.56 17.33 -11.65
N PHE A 76 35.71 18.58 -11.20
CA PHE A 76 34.96 19.12 -10.08
C PHE A 76 34.18 20.35 -10.51
N ALA A 77 32.93 20.40 -10.05
CA ALA A 77 32.06 21.55 -10.23
C ALA A 77 32.63 22.83 -9.58
N SER A 78 32.01 23.96 -9.91
CA SER A 78 32.28 25.22 -9.23
C SER A 78 32.09 25.11 -7.72
N ARG A 79 32.80 25.95 -6.98
CA ARG A 79 32.66 25.99 -5.52
C ARG A 79 31.25 26.37 -5.09
N PHE A 80 30.80 25.79 -3.98
CA PHE A 80 29.53 26.12 -3.36
C PHE A 80 29.53 27.59 -2.90
N PRO A 81 28.37 28.28 -2.93
CA PRO A 81 28.28 29.66 -2.48
C PRO A 81 28.74 29.86 -1.03
N ASP A 82 29.24 31.06 -0.72
CA ASP A 82 29.58 31.44 0.65
C ASP A 82 28.38 31.25 1.60
N ARG A 83 28.67 30.81 2.83
CA ARG A 83 27.66 30.60 3.90
C ARG A 83 26.59 29.57 3.52
N THR A 84 26.99 28.52 2.80
CA THR A 84 26.13 27.36 2.55
C THR A 84 26.05 26.51 3.82
N LEU A 85 25.10 26.82 4.69
CA LEU A 85 24.96 26.16 6.00
C LEU A 85 24.11 24.88 5.88
N LEU A 86 24.59 23.77 6.44
CA LEU A 86 23.86 22.51 6.58
C LEU A 86 23.72 22.16 8.07
N TYR A 87 22.50 22.19 8.59
CA TYR A 87 22.19 21.93 10.00
C TYR A 87 22.19 20.41 10.30
N PRO A 88 22.33 20.02 11.58
CA PRO A 88 22.18 18.62 12.00
C PRO A 88 20.88 18.00 11.49
N ASN A 89 20.95 16.79 10.94
CA ASN A 89 19.83 16.06 10.34
C ASN A 89 19.11 16.80 9.20
N GLU A 90 19.80 17.70 8.53
CA GLU A 90 19.28 18.40 7.36
C GLU A 90 19.91 17.84 6.08
N ALA A 91 19.09 17.72 5.05
CA ALA A 91 19.51 17.38 3.70
C ALA A 91 19.57 18.63 2.81
N MET A 92 20.46 18.61 1.81
CA MET A 92 20.56 19.66 0.80
C MET A 92 20.94 19.06 -0.54
N VAL A 93 20.18 19.40 -1.57
CA VAL A 93 20.46 18.98 -2.94
C VAL A 93 21.51 19.89 -3.59
N VAL A 94 22.39 19.30 -4.38
CA VAL A 94 23.33 19.99 -5.28
C VAL A 94 22.97 19.60 -6.70
N THR A 95 22.72 20.59 -7.56
CA THR A 95 22.35 20.38 -8.97
C THR A 95 23.09 21.33 -9.91
N GLY A 96 23.20 20.96 -11.18
CA GLY A 96 23.70 21.81 -12.24
C GLY A 96 22.66 22.79 -12.82
N ASP A 97 21.37 22.54 -12.58
CA ASP A 97 20.27 23.35 -13.11
C ASP A 97 19.13 23.47 -12.09
N ALA A 98 19.14 24.59 -11.39
CA ALA A 98 18.12 24.97 -10.42
C ALA A 98 16.70 24.94 -10.95
N ALA A 99 16.51 25.45 -12.16
CA ALA A 99 15.18 25.69 -12.72
C ALA A 99 14.56 24.37 -13.15
N THR A 100 15.35 23.48 -13.76
CA THR A 100 14.93 22.12 -14.10
C THR A 100 14.61 21.32 -12.84
N PHE A 101 15.47 21.38 -11.81
CA PHE A 101 15.18 20.71 -10.54
C PHE A 101 13.87 21.23 -9.92
N ASP A 102 13.67 22.55 -9.84
CA ASP A 102 12.43 23.11 -9.27
C ASP A 102 11.18 22.75 -10.08
N ALA A 103 11.31 22.62 -11.40
CA ALA A 103 10.20 22.23 -12.26
C ALA A 103 9.75 20.78 -11.97
N MET A 104 10.71 19.88 -11.70
CA MET A 104 10.44 18.49 -11.39
C MET A 104 10.03 18.29 -9.93
N TRP A 105 10.83 18.79 -8.99
CA TRP A 105 10.74 18.42 -7.58
C TRP A 105 10.10 19.50 -6.69
N GLY A 106 9.92 20.71 -7.24
CA GLY A 106 9.37 21.86 -6.53
C GLY A 106 10.45 22.70 -5.82
N SER A 107 10.19 24.01 -5.70
CA SER A 107 11.13 24.97 -5.11
C SER A 107 11.17 24.99 -3.57
N GLY A 108 10.40 24.11 -2.91
CA GLY A 108 10.36 23.97 -1.45
C GLY A 108 11.55 23.18 -0.87
N ILE A 109 12.33 22.50 -1.72
CA ILE A 109 13.45 21.67 -1.31
C ILE A 109 14.71 22.53 -1.22
N LYS A 110 15.46 22.36 -0.12
CA LYS A 110 16.72 23.07 0.07
C LYS A 110 17.76 22.57 -0.93
N ARG A 111 18.23 23.47 -1.79
CA ARG A 111 19.22 23.14 -2.81
C ARG A 111 20.18 24.29 -3.13
N ILE A 112 21.30 23.95 -3.75
CA ILE A 112 22.22 24.90 -4.38
C ILE A 112 22.43 24.52 -5.85
N GLU A 113 22.74 25.53 -6.67
CA GLU A 113 23.14 25.35 -8.07
C GLU A 113 24.65 25.55 -8.19
N VAL A 114 25.32 24.68 -8.94
CA VAL A 114 26.75 24.79 -9.26
C VAL A 114 26.97 24.75 -10.78
N GLN A 115 28.02 25.42 -11.25
CA GLN A 115 28.43 25.37 -12.65
C GLN A 115 29.36 24.18 -12.89
N ASN A 116 29.39 23.67 -14.12
CA ASN A 116 30.17 22.50 -14.52
C ASN A 116 29.86 21.28 -13.62
N PHE A 117 28.58 21.05 -13.34
CA PHE A 117 28.15 19.85 -12.65
C PHE A 117 28.61 18.62 -13.46
N PRO A 118 29.34 17.66 -12.86
CA PRO A 118 29.84 16.50 -13.58
C PRO A 118 28.67 15.63 -14.03
N ALA A 119 28.74 15.07 -15.24
CA ALA A 119 27.77 14.06 -15.65
C ALA A 119 27.94 12.83 -14.75
N LEU A 120 26.85 12.33 -14.17
CA LEU A 120 26.85 11.08 -13.43
C LEU A 120 26.59 9.96 -14.45
N ALA A 121 27.29 8.82 -14.46
CA ALA A 121 26.91 7.82 -15.45
C ALA A 121 25.61 7.13 -15.07
N ASN A 122 24.67 7.18 -16.01
CA ASN A 122 23.46 6.35 -16.07
C ASN A 122 23.69 4.84 -15.91
N SER A 123 24.94 4.37 -15.94
CA SER A 123 25.28 3.00 -15.64
C SER A 123 26.62 2.96 -14.91
N PRO A 124 26.67 2.51 -13.64
CA PRO A 124 27.93 2.17 -12.99
C PRO A 124 28.71 1.26 -13.95
N SER A 125 30.03 1.37 -14.07
CA SER A 125 30.83 0.48 -14.92
C SER A 125 31.89 -0.24 -14.08
N ALA A 126 32.56 -1.26 -14.62
CA ALA A 126 33.69 -1.87 -13.92
C ALA A 126 34.89 -0.91 -13.73
N THR A 127 34.85 0.26 -14.37
CA THR A 127 35.86 1.32 -14.25
C THR A 127 35.42 2.51 -13.37
N ASN A 128 34.18 2.54 -12.85
CA ASN A 128 33.60 3.47 -11.85
C ASN A 128 33.73 4.99 -12.07
N GLU A 129 32.66 5.75 -11.78
CA GLU A 129 32.79 7.12 -11.26
C GLU A 129 32.85 7.09 -9.74
N THR A 130 33.84 7.78 -9.17
CA THR A 130 33.90 7.99 -7.73
C THR A 130 33.43 9.42 -7.45
N LEU A 131 32.15 9.56 -7.10
CA LEU A 131 31.60 10.84 -6.68
C LEU A 131 32.27 11.23 -5.36
N ALA A 132 32.78 12.45 -5.26
CA ALA A 132 33.43 12.91 -4.04
C ALA A 132 33.08 14.36 -3.69
N ILE A 133 33.05 14.63 -2.40
CA ILE A 133 32.92 15.97 -1.84
C ILE A 133 34.28 16.39 -1.29
N ARG A 134 34.75 17.56 -1.68
CA ARG A 134 35.94 18.18 -1.09
C ARG A 134 35.60 19.48 -0.40
N ASN A 135 36.25 19.73 0.73
CA ASN A 135 36.10 20.98 1.47
C ASN A 135 36.87 22.16 0.83
N ALA A 136 36.78 23.33 1.47
CA ALA A 136 37.49 24.54 1.05
C ALA A 136 39.03 24.38 0.99
N ALA A 137 39.61 23.49 1.82
CA ALA A 137 41.04 23.17 1.80
C ALA A 137 41.42 22.15 0.70
N GLY A 138 40.44 21.65 -0.06
CA GLY A 138 40.64 20.62 -1.09
C GLY A 138 40.78 19.20 -0.54
N VAL A 139 40.47 18.98 0.74
CA VAL A 139 40.48 17.64 1.35
C VAL A 139 39.16 16.94 1.04
N ILE A 140 39.22 15.69 0.60
CA ILE A 140 38.04 14.85 0.42
C ILE A 140 37.42 14.57 1.79
N VAL A 141 36.15 14.93 1.94
CA VAL A 141 35.36 14.72 3.16
C VAL A 141 34.59 13.40 3.07
N ASP A 142 34.03 13.12 1.89
CA ASP A 142 33.26 11.93 1.62
C ASP A 142 33.40 11.52 0.15
N SER A 143 33.22 10.23 -0.13
CA SER A 143 33.24 9.69 -1.48
C SER A 143 32.43 8.41 -1.60
N VAL A 144 31.74 8.26 -2.73
CA VAL A 144 30.88 7.13 -3.06
C VAL A 144 31.35 6.52 -4.37
N ASN A 145 31.70 5.24 -4.35
CA ASN A 145 32.28 4.54 -5.48
C ASN A 145 31.27 3.60 -6.16
N LEU A 146 30.45 4.15 -7.07
CA LEU A 146 29.33 3.46 -7.72
C LEU A 146 29.81 2.29 -8.61
N GLN A 147 29.33 1.06 -8.36
CA GLN A 147 29.75 -0.16 -9.08
C GLN A 147 28.58 -0.96 -9.65
N GLN A 148 28.82 -1.82 -10.65
CA GLN A 148 27.80 -2.77 -11.18
C GLN A 148 27.57 -4.03 -10.32
N SER A 149 28.38 -4.20 -9.27
CA SER A 149 28.46 -5.41 -8.45
C SER A 149 28.76 -5.03 -7.00
N GLY A 150 28.66 -5.96 -6.05
CA GLY A 150 28.95 -5.65 -4.64
C GLY A 150 27.74 -5.08 -3.88
N GLY A 151 26.53 -5.40 -4.32
CA GLY A 151 25.28 -5.04 -3.63
C GLY A 151 24.69 -3.70 -4.06
N TRP A 152 25.36 -2.95 -4.94
CA TRP A 152 24.81 -1.70 -5.48
C TRP A 152 23.48 -1.94 -6.20
N PRO A 153 22.50 -1.04 -6.04
CA PRO A 153 21.25 -1.08 -6.77
C PRO A 153 21.47 -1.25 -8.27
N ARG A 154 20.73 -2.20 -8.84
CA ARG A 154 20.50 -2.22 -10.28
C ARG A 154 19.24 -1.42 -10.52
N ILE A 155 19.36 -0.42 -11.37
CA ILE A 155 18.22 0.32 -11.88
C ILE A 155 18.11 -0.11 -13.34
N ASP A 156 17.04 -0.83 -13.63
CA ASP A 156 16.67 -1.20 -14.98
C ASP A 156 15.19 -0.89 -15.19
N GLY A 157 14.87 -0.39 -16.38
CA GLY A 157 13.52 0.07 -16.68
C GLY A 157 13.52 1.27 -17.60
N SER A 158 12.32 1.76 -17.88
CA SER A 158 12.10 3.00 -18.61
C SER A 158 12.13 4.23 -17.69
N ASP A 159 12.00 4.04 -16.39
CA ASP A 159 11.79 5.12 -15.43
C ASP A 159 13.13 5.61 -14.88
N GLY A 160 13.20 6.90 -14.57
CA GLY A 160 14.37 7.48 -13.94
C GLY A 160 14.35 7.18 -12.45
N HIS A 161 15.48 6.77 -11.87
CA HIS A 161 15.58 6.55 -10.43
C HIS A 161 16.89 7.12 -9.89
N ALA A 162 16.77 7.79 -8.76
CA ALA A 162 17.87 7.96 -7.85
C ALA A 162 18.15 6.65 -7.09
N ILE A 163 19.36 6.55 -6.53
CA ILE A 163 19.63 5.64 -5.41
C ILE A 163 19.74 6.46 -4.14
N SER A 164 19.13 5.98 -3.08
CA SER A 164 19.18 6.58 -1.75
C SER A 164 19.86 5.64 -0.76
N LEU A 165 20.59 6.23 0.16
CA LEU A 165 21.29 5.56 1.24
C LEU A 165 20.28 5.16 2.31
N LEU A 166 20.29 3.88 2.65
CA LEU A 166 19.44 3.33 3.69
C LEU A 166 19.91 3.80 5.09
N PRO A 167 19.00 3.89 6.08
CA PRO A 167 19.33 4.39 7.42
C PRO A 167 20.57 3.75 8.08
N GLN A 168 20.76 2.44 7.91
CA GLN A 168 21.92 1.72 8.44
C GLN A 168 23.27 2.11 7.79
N GLY A 169 23.20 2.77 6.63
CA GLY A 169 24.34 3.20 5.83
C GLY A 169 24.82 4.62 6.10
N LEU A 170 24.12 5.42 6.92
CA LEU A 170 24.36 6.85 7.18
C LEU A 170 25.68 7.14 7.91
N SER A 171 26.80 6.87 7.25
CA SER A 171 28.16 7.21 7.66
C SER A 171 29.08 7.20 6.43
N VAL A 172 30.20 7.92 6.49
CA VAL A 172 31.23 7.96 5.42
C VAL A 172 31.81 6.58 5.09
N ALA A 173 31.82 5.64 6.05
CA ALA A 173 32.25 4.27 5.77
C ALA A 173 31.11 3.39 5.22
N GLY A 174 29.86 3.72 5.56
CA GLY A 174 28.68 2.96 5.18
C GLY A 174 28.17 3.30 3.79
N ASN A 175 28.31 4.55 3.35
CA ASN A 175 27.84 4.99 2.04
C ASN A 175 28.73 4.54 0.87
N ASP A 176 29.91 3.98 1.12
CA ASP A 176 30.72 3.30 0.09
C ASP A 176 30.45 1.78 0.01
N VAL A 177 29.36 1.30 0.63
CA VAL A 177 28.93 -0.10 0.58
C VAL A 177 27.62 -0.20 -0.18
N GLY A 178 27.64 -0.81 -1.36
CA GLY A 178 26.48 -0.89 -2.24
C GLY A 178 25.23 -1.48 -1.60
N ALA A 179 25.38 -2.47 -0.71
CA ALA A 179 24.25 -3.09 0.01
C ALA A 179 23.52 -2.14 0.99
N ASN A 180 24.09 -0.96 1.27
CA ASN A 180 23.43 0.09 2.02
C ASN A 180 22.63 1.05 1.14
N TRP A 181 22.63 0.87 -0.18
CA TRP A 181 21.86 1.69 -1.10
C TRP A 181 20.67 0.91 -1.66
N SER A 182 19.61 1.63 -1.98
CA SER A 182 18.43 1.11 -2.66
C SER A 182 18.06 2.06 -3.79
N PRO A 183 17.41 1.61 -4.88
CA PRO A 183 16.66 2.54 -5.72
C PRO A 183 15.68 3.32 -4.83
N SER A 184 15.49 4.59 -5.13
CA SER A 184 14.43 5.38 -4.53
C SER A 184 13.09 4.81 -5.04
N ILE A 185 12.27 4.40 -4.07
CA ILE A 185 11.02 3.66 -4.30
C ILE A 185 9.89 4.47 -3.72
N MET A 186 8.85 4.73 -4.53
CA MET A 186 7.66 5.41 -4.06
C MET A 186 7.07 4.74 -2.81
N GLY A 187 6.82 5.54 -1.77
CA GLY A 187 6.21 5.07 -0.51
C GLY A 187 7.18 4.46 0.49
N VAL A 188 8.47 4.38 0.16
CA VAL A 188 9.53 3.84 1.01
C VAL A 188 10.54 4.94 1.32
N TYR A 189 10.87 5.14 2.60
CA TYR A 189 11.86 6.11 3.06
C TYR A 189 11.72 7.52 2.44
N GLY A 190 10.48 7.99 2.26
CA GLY A 190 10.19 9.31 1.69
C GLY A 190 10.30 9.41 0.18
N GLY A 191 10.57 8.30 -0.52
CA GLY A 191 10.60 8.24 -1.98
C GLY A 191 9.23 8.56 -2.60
N TRP A 192 9.26 9.32 -3.68
CA TRP A 192 8.13 9.71 -4.51
C TRP A 192 8.58 9.89 -5.96
N PHE A 193 7.64 10.06 -6.89
CA PHE A 193 7.95 10.30 -8.31
C PHE A 193 7.41 11.64 -8.80
N SER A 194 8.09 12.22 -9.79
CA SER A 194 7.61 13.37 -10.54
C SER A 194 7.63 13.10 -12.04
N ASP A 195 6.54 13.45 -12.71
CA ASP A 195 6.38 13.45 -14.17
C ASP A 195 6.10 14.88 -14.70
N VAL A 196 6.33 15.91 -13.88
CA VAL A 196 5.95 17.29 -14.19
C VAL A 196 6.74 17.83 -15.37
N GLY A 197 6.03 18.51 -16.28
CA GLY A 197 6.62 19.27 -17.38
C GLY A 197 7.07 18.43 -18.58
N ASP A 198 6.52 17.21 -18.73
CA ASP A 198 6.90 16.24 -19.78
C ASP A 198 8.41 15.89 -19.75
N LEU A 199 9.07 16.10 -18.60
CA LEU A 199 10.51 15.87 -18.44
C LEU A 199 10.85 14.41 -18.07
N GLY A 200 9.83 13.55 -18.03
CA GLY A 200 9.91 12.15 -17.69
C GLY A 200 9.64 11.86 -16.20
N GLU A 201 9.15 10.65 -15.95
CA GLU A 201 8.94 10.03 -14.66
C GLU A 201 10.28 9.73 -13.98
N ASN A 202 10.57 10.47 -12.91
CA ASN A 202 11.76 10.32 -12.10
C ASN A 202 11.38 10.05 -10.65
N HIS A 203 12.02 9.06 -10.03
CA HIS A 203 11.80 8.62 -8.66
C HIS A 203 12.97 9.03 -7.76
N GLY A 204 12.67 9.61 -6.61
CA GLY A 204 13.67 10.16 -5.69
C GLY A 204 13.05 10.57 -4.34
N SER A 205 13.90 10.91 -3.38
CA SER A 205 13.51 11.47 -2.08
C SER A 205 14.18 12.81 -1.76
N PRO A 206 14.34 13.74 -2.73
CA PRO A 206 15.17 14.91 -2.53
C PRO A 206 14.68 15.80 -1.38
N GLY A 207 15.62 16.19 -0.53
CA GLY A 207 15.38 16.97 0.68
C GLY A 207 14.95 16.13 1.90
N PHE A 208 14.90 14.80 1.79
CA PHE A 208 14.49 13.91 2.87
C PHE A 208 15.43 12.72 3.01
N VAL A 209 15.96 12.53 4.22
CA VAL A 209 16.79 11.37 4.57
C VAL A 209 16.14 10.61 5.70
N ALA A 210 15.81 9.35 5.44
CA ALA A 210 15.37 8.45 6.49
C ALA A 210 16.54 8.12 7.43
N THR A 211 16.37 8.42 8.71
CA THR A 211 17.38 8.14 9.75
C THR A 211 17.05 6.92 10.60
N GLU A 212 15.86 6.35 10.43
CA GLU A 212 15.38 5.18 11.15
C GLU A 212 15.05 4.06 10.17
N GLN A 213 15.59 2.87 10.42
CA GLN A 213 15.27 1.67 9.65
C GLN A 213 13.81 1.28 9.89
N GLN A 214 13.12 0.87 8.83
CA GLN A 214 11.82 0.23 8.95
C GLN A 214 11.92 -1.01 9.85
N SER A 215 10.95 -1.15 10.76
CA SER A 215 10.79 -2.39 11.53
C SER A 215 10.44 -3.56 10.60
N PRO A 216 10.75 -4.82 10.95
CA PRO A 216 10.31 -5.96 10.15
C PRO A 216 8.80 -5.94 9.88
N PHE A 217 8.38 -6.32 8.68
CA PHE A 217 6.96 -6.40 8.33
C PHE A 217 6.28 -7.49 9.17
N ALA A 218 5.43 -7.08 10.10
CA ALA A 218 4.85 -7.95 11.13
C ALA A 218 3.33 -8.12 10.95
N PRO A 219 2.76 -9.26 11.40
CA PRO A 219 1.31 -9.45 11.43
C PRO A 219 0.59 -8.36 12.23
N SER A 220 -0.56 -7.92 11.75
CA SER A 220 -1.44 -7.04 12.51
C SER A 220 -2.05 -7.83 13.67
N PRO A 221 -1.90 -7.40 14.94
CA PRO A 221 -2.40 -8.16 16.09
C PRO A 221 -3.94 -8.21 16.15
N ASP A 222 -4.60 -7.27 15.47
CA ASP A 222 -6.05 -7.10 15.35
C ASP A 222 -6.62 -7.69 14.05
N ALA A 223 -5.82 -8.34 13.21
CA ALA A 223 -6.30 -9.03 12.01
C ALA A 223 -6.94 -10.37 12.38
N ASP A 224 -8.17 -10.62 11.94
CA ASP A 224 -8.84 -11.92 12.11
C ASP A 224 -8.49 -12.89 10.98
N TRP A 225 -8.42 -12.39 9.74
CA TRP A 225 -7.93 -13.13 8.57
C TRP A 225 -7.47 -12.19 7.47
N SER A 226 -6.78 -12.71 6.45
CA SER A 226 -6.30 -11.88 5.34
C SER A 226 -6.35 -12.55 3.98
N MET A 227 -6.27 -11.73 2.93
CA MET A 227 -6.02 -12.12 1.55
C MET A 227 -4.71 -11.49 1.07
N VAL A 228 -4.05 -12.16 0.14
CA VAL A 228 -2.94 -11.58 -0.63
C VAL A 228 -3.44 -11.25 -2.04
N VAL A 229 -3.12 -10.07 -2.55
CA VAL A 229 -3.39 -9.67 -3.94
C VAL A 229 -2.07 -9.46 -4.65
N LEU A 230 -1.87 -10.21 -5.74
CA LEU A 230 -0.73 -10.14 -6.62
C LEU A 230 -1.09 -9.27 -7.84
N PRO A 231 -0.23 -8.32 -8.23
CA PRO A 231 -0.48 -7.42 -9.36
C PRO A 231 -0.26 -8.15 -10.69
N ASP A 232 -0.16 -7.40 -11.78
CA ASP A 232 0.32 -7.87 -13.08
C ASP A 232 1.73 -8.48 -12.94
N THR A 233 1.85 -9.78 -13.23
CA THR A 233 3.07 -10.56 -12.94
C THR A 233 3.94 -10.83 -14.16
N GLN A 234 3.52 -10.32 -15.32
CA GLN A 234 4.06 -10.70 -16.61
C GLN A 234 5.57 -10.42 -16.77
N ASN A 235 6.07 -9.41 -16.05
CA ASN A 235 7.48 -9.05 -16.04
C ASN A 235 8.38 -10.06 -15.32
N TYR A 236 7.86 -10.75 -14.31
CA TYR A 236 8.61 -11.78 -13.60
C TYR A 236 8.78 -13.02 -14.49
N VAL A 237 7.75 -13.42 -15.24
CA VAL A 237 7.79 -14.69 -15.99
C VAL A 237 8.45 -14.59 -17.36
N LYS A 238 8.60 -13.37 -17.92
CA LYS A 238 9.23 -13.10 -19.23
C LYS A 238 10.74 -12.94 -19.21
N SER A 239 11.36 -12.90 -18.03
CA SER A 239 12.78 -12.58 -17.86
C SER A 239 13.51 -13.64 -17.04
N THR A 240 14.61 -14.19 -17.58
CA THR A 240 15.50 -15.10 -16.83
C THR A 240 16.02 -14.47 -15.54
N GLN A 241 16.25 -13.15 -15.56
CA GLN A 241 16.77 -12.39 -14.42
C GLN A 241 15.76 -12.30 -13.26
N TYR A 242 14.48 -12.12 -13.57
CA TYR A 242 13.43 -11.82 -12.58
C TYR A 242 12.47 -12.97 -12.27
N ARG A 243 12.59 -14.11 -12.95
CA ARG A 243 11.69 -15.27 -12.80
C ARG A 243 11.50 -15.82 -11.40
N ASN A 244 12.41 -15.53 -10.47
CA ASN A 244 12.25 -15.97 -9.09
C ASN A 244 11.35 -15.06 -8.26
N THR A 245 11.07 -13.84 -8.70
CA THR A 245 10.32 -12.84 -7.92
C THR A 245 8.89 -13.32 -7.65
N LEU A 246 8.19 -13.84 -8.66
CA LEU A 246 6.83 -14.37 -8.44
C LEU A 246 6.83 -15.58 -7.49
N THR A 247 7.80 -16.49 -7.62
CA THR A 247 7.98 -17.60 -6.68
C THR A 247 8.26 -17.11 -5.26
N GLN A 248 9.03 -16.04 -5.08
CA GLN A 248 9.25 -15.45 -3.74
C GLN A 248 7.95 -14.89 -3.16
N MET A 249 7.10 -14.26 -3.97
CA MET A 249 5.81 -13.74 -3.54
C MET A 249 4.86 -14.86 -3.10
N THR A 250 4.73 -15.92 -3.90
CA THR A 250 3.87 -17.06 -3.56
C THR A 250 4.42 -17.88 -2.40
N GLN A 251 5.74 -18.09 -2.33
CA GLN A 251 6.38 -18.75 -1.19
C GLN A 251 6.23 -17.94 0.09
N TRP A 252 6.36 -16.61 0.03
CA TRP A 252 6.12 -15.75 1.20
C TRP A 252 4.70 -15.95 1.73
N ALA A 253 3.69 -16.00 0.86
CA ALA A 253 2.30 -16.22 1.27
C ALA A 253 2.11 -17.59 1.97
N VAL A 254 2.78 -18.65 1.49
CA VAL A 254 2.75 -19.98 2.14
C VAL A 254 3.47 -19.94 3.50
N ASP A 255 4.69 -19.42 3.54
CA ASP A 255 5.53 -19.40 4.74
C ASP A 255 4.90 -18.54 5.86
N ASN A 256 4.15 -17.52 5.47
CA ASN A 256 3.54 -16.55 6.38
C ASN A 256 2.04 -16.79 6.60
N ARG A 257 1.47 -17.85 6.01
CA ARG A 257 0.04 -18.17 6.07
C ARG A 257 -0.51 -18.12 7.49
N GLU A 258 0.10 -18.85 8.41
CA GLU A 258 -0.38 -18.95 9.80
C GLU A 258 -0.20 -17.62 10.56
N ALA A 259 0.96 -16.98 10.38
CA ALA A 259 1.29 -15.76 11.12
C ALA A 259 0.41 -14.57 10.70
N PHE A 260 0.14 -14.43 9.41
CA PHE A 260 -0.70 -13.37 8.84
C PHE A 260 -2.14 -13.80 8.59
N LYS A 261 -2.50 -15.04 8.97
CA LYS A 261 -3.83 -15.63 8.81
C LYS A 261 -4.36 -15.58 7.37
N ILE A 262 -3.49 -15.80 6.39
CA ILE A 262 -3.81 -15.73 4.96
C ILE A 262 -4.74 -16.88 4.58
N GLN A 263 -5.85 -16.57 3.92
CA GLN A 263 -6.86 -17.54 3.49
C GLN A 263 -6.97 -17.68 1.97
N LEU A 264 -6.58 -16.66 1.21
CA LEU A 264 -6.80 -16.59 -0.23
C LEU A 264 -5.73 -15.74 -0.91
N VAL A 265 -5.34 -16.13 -2.13
CA VAL A 265 -4.50 -15.32 -3.02
C VAL A 265 -5.31 -14.93 -4.26
N LEU A 266 -5.31 -13.65 -4.61
CA LEU A 266 -5.87 -13.13 -5.86
C LEU A 266 -4.74 -12.72 -6.80
N GLN A 267 -4.90 -12.91 -8.10
CA GLN A 267 -3.98 -12.42 -9.13
C GLN A 267 -4.78 -11.62 -10.16
N GLU A 268 -4.40 -10.36 -10.37
CA GLU A 268 -5.20 -9.34 -11.08
C GLU A 268 -5.14 -9.41 -12.63
N GLY A 269 -4.59 -10.49 -13.21
CA GLY A 269 -4.42 -10.66 -14.66
C GLY A 269 -3.04 -10.26 -15.16
N ASP A 270 -2.81 -10.40 -16.46
CA ASP A 270 -1.49 -10.30 -17.08
C ASP A 270 -0.49 -11.23 -16.38
N ILE A 271 -0.85 -12.51 -16.41
CA ILE A 271 -0.04 -13.60 -15.85
C ILE A 271 1.23 -13.77 -16.70
N VAL A 272 1.10 -13.64 -18.02
CA VAL A 272 2.22 -13.67 -18.97
C VAL A 272 2.29 -12.40 -19.80
N ASN A 273 3.44 -12.14 -20.42
CA ASN A 273 3.64 -10.93 -21.23
C ASN A 273 3.24 -11.18 -22.68
N ASN A 274 3.34 -12.42 -23.13
CA ASN A 274 2.83 -12.82 -24.43
C ASN A 274 2.14 -14.17 -24.32
N ASN A 275 0.87 -14.24 -24.71
CA ASN A 275 0.08 -15.46 -24.64
C ASN A 275 0.59 -16.60 -25.54
N ASN A 276 0.90 -16.34 -26.82
CA ASN A 276 1.19 -17.42 -27.78
C ASN A 276 2.15 -17.00 -28.92
N THR A 277 3.43 -16.82 -28.60
CA THR A 277 4.50 -16.50 -29.56
C THR A 277 5.83 -17.17 -29.20
N ASN A 278 6.61 -17.50 -30.24
CA ASN A 278 8.03 -17.88 -30.11
C ASN A 278 8.98 -16.70 -30.30
N ASN A 279 8.45 -15.51 -30.61
CA ASN A 279 9.19 -14.26 -30.76
C ASN A 279 8.58 -13.25 -29.78
N PRO A 280 9.06 -13.20 -28.52
CA PRO A 280 8.48 -12.31 -27.51
C PRO A 280 8.69 -10.84 -27.89
N THR A 281 7.74 -9.98 -27.50
CA THR A 281 7.83 -8.53 -27.75
C THR A 281 8.81 -7.84 -26.81
N SER A 282 9.00 -8.41 -25.62
CA SER A 282 9.96 -8.00 -24.61
C SER A 282 10.29 -9.19 -23.69
N GLY A 283 11.41 -9.10 -22.97
CA GLY A 283 11.94 -10.24 -22.22
C GLY A 283 12.69 -11.25 -23.10
N ASP A 284 13.22 -12.29 -22.45
CA ASP A 284 14.07 -13.30 -23.08
C ASP A 284 13.45 -14.70 -23.11
N GLN A 285 12.19 -14.84 -22.67
CA GLN A 285 11.43 -16.10 -22.65
C GLN A 285 10.33 -16.13 -23.71
N VAL A 286 10.18 -17.25 -24.42
CA VAL A 286 9.02 -17.48 -25.30
C VAL A 286 7.74 -17.78 -24.50
N SER A 287 6.56 -17.65 -25.10
CA SER A 287 5.28 -17.79 -24.38
C SER A 287 5.13 -19.10 -23.61
N SER A 288 5.57 -20.24 -24.17
CA SER A 288 5.49 -21.53 -23.47
C SER A 288 6.37 -21.58 -22.21
N GLN A 289 7.49 -20.87 -22.19
CA GLN A 289 8.32 -20.70 -21.00
C GLN A 289 7.68 -19.74 -20.00
N GLN A 290 7.09 -18.63 -20.48
CA GLN A 290 6.38 -17.68 -19.61
C GLN A 290 5.23 -18.37 -18.86
N TRP A 291 4.37 -19.11 -19.57
CA TRP A 291 3.29 -19.88 -18.95
C TRP A 291 3.79 -20.97 -18.01
N ALA A 292 4.87 -21.69 -18.37
CA ALA A 292 5.47 -22.68 -17.47
C ALA A 292 6.06 -22.04 -16.20
N ASN A 293 6.69 -20.87 -16.31
CA ASN A 293 7.22 -20.11 -15.17
C ASN A 293 6.08 -19.62 -14.25
N ALA A 294 5.01 -19.08 -14.84
CA ALA A 294 3.81 -18.69 -14.11
C ALA A 294 3.19 -19.87 -13.37
N LYS A 295 2.98 -21.00 -14.06
CA LYS A 295 2.44 -22.23 -13.45
C LYS A 295 3.32 -22.76 -12.34
N ALA A 296 4.64 -22.77 -12.51
CA ALA A 296 5.56 -23.20 -11.47
C ALA A 296 5.50 -22.29 -10.23
N SER A 297 5.41 -20.98 -10.42
CA SER A 297 5.38 -20.01 -9.32
C SER A 297 4.06 -20.05 -8.56
N MET A 298 2.92 -20.08 -9.28
CA MET A 298 1.59 -20.16 -8.68
C MET A 298 1.34 -21.54 -8.06
N GLY A 299 1.88 -22.61 -8.64
CA GLY A 299 1.75 -23.97 -8.12
C GLY A 299 2.40 -24.20 -6.75
N VAL A 300 3.22 -23.26 -6.25
CA VAL A 300 3.67 -23.23 -4.84
C VAL A 300 2.48 -23.20 -3.87
N LEU A 301 1.36 -22.60 -4.29
CA LEU A 301 0.13 -22.49 -3.50
C LEU A 301 -0.71 -23.78 -3.52
N ASP A 302 -0.47 -24.71 -4.45
CA ASP A 302 -1.29 -25.91 -4.63
C ASP A 302 -1.32 -26.76 -3.34
N GLY A 303 -2.53 -26.96 -2.79
CA GLY A 303 -2.76 -27.67 -1.53
C GLY A 303 -2.36 -26.89 -0.26
N GLN A 304 -1.85 -25.66 -0.39
CA GLN A 304 -1.48 -24.78 0.72
C GLN A 304 -2.47 -23.63 0.89
N LEU A 305 -2.79 -22.92 -0.19
CA LEU A 305 -3.74 -21.81 -0.23
C LEU A 305 -4.57 -21.88 -1.51
N PRO A 306 -5.89 -21.63 -1.46
CA PRO A 306 -6.64 -21.41 -2.70
C PRO A 306 -6.16 -20.12 -3.37
N TYR A 307 -6.22 -20.07 -4.70
CA TYR A 307 -5.94 -18.86 -5.45
C TYR A 307 -6.92 -18.63 -6.60
N ILE A 308 -7.19 -17.37 -6.92
CA ILE A 308 -8.09 -16.98 -8.01
C ILE A 308 -7.32 -16.12 -9.00
N LEU A 309 -7.43 -16.46 -10.29
CA LEU A 309 -6.80 -15.75 -11.39
C LEU A 309 -7.84 -14.94 -12.14
N ALA A 310 -7.54 -13.67 -12.44
CA ALA A 310 -8.11 -12.98 -13.59
C ALA A 310 -7.24 -13.20 -14.82
N ALA A 311 -7.82 -12.99 -16.01
CA ALA A 311 -7.07 -12.98 -17.26
C ALA A 311 -6.90 -11.53 -17.72
N GLY A 312 -5.66 -11.12 -18.01
CA GLY A 312 -5.35 -9.81 -18.55
C GLY A 312 -5.27 -9.80 -20.08
N ASN A 313 -5.06 -8.63 -20.67
CA ASN A 313 -4.98 -8.50 -22.12
C ASN A 313 -3.78 -9.26 -22.71
N HIS A 314 -2.67 -9.35 -21.99
CA HIS A 314 -1.48 -10.09 -22.44
C HIS A 314 -1.66 -11.62 -22.39
N ASP A 315 -2.69 -12.11 -21.67
CA ASP A 315 -3.07 -13.52 -21.59
C ASP A 315 -3.97 -13.95 -22.77
N TYR A 316 -4.30 -13.02 -23.68
CA TYR A 316 -5.10 -13.27 -24.88
C TYR A 316 -4.32 -13.02 -26.18
N GLY A 317 -4.77 -13.66 -27.26
CA GLY A 317 -4.23 -13.51 -28.60
C GLY A 317 -2.79 -14.02 -28.72
N THR A 318 -1.92 -13.20 -29.29
CA THR A 318 -0.50 -13.52 -29.43
C THR A 318 0.32 -12.75 -28.39
N THR A 319 0.04 -11.45 -28.21
CA THR A 319 0.84 -10.58 -27.34
C THR A 319 0.02 -9.63 -26.47
N ASP A 320 -1.16 -9.20 -26.93
CA ASP A 320 -1.99 -8.18 -26.28
C ASP A 320 -3.39 -8.22 -26.95
N ALA A 321 -4.21 -9.18 -26.54
CA ALA A 321 -5.64 -9.30 -26.85
C ALA A 321 -6.08 -9.03 -28.31
N GLN A 322 -5.26 -9.36 -29.31
CA GLN A 322 -5.62 -9.17 -30.73
C GLN A 322 -6.82 -10.02 -31.16
N ASN A 323 -7.07 -11.07 -30.38
CA ASN A 323 -8.26 -11.90 -30.42
C ASN A 323 -8.44 -12.51 -29.03
N ARG A 324 -9.54 -13.23 -28.82
CA ARG A 324 -9.92 -13.75 -27.51
C ARG A 324 -9.47 -15.19 -27.22
N LEU A 325 -8.51 -15.73 -27.98
CA LEU A 325 -7.92 -17.03 -27.67
C LEU A 325 -6.93 -16.87 -26.51
N THR A 326 -6.97 -17.76 -25.52
CA THR A 326 -6.05 -17.76 -24.38
C THR A 326 -5.48 -19.15 -24.15
N GLU A 327 -4.21 -19.21 -23.78
CA GLU A 327 -3.52 -20.44 -23.35
C GLU A 327 -3.70 -20.72 -21.85
N LEU A 328 -4.32 -19.81 -21.08
CA LEU A 328 -4.51 -19.95 -19.62
C LEU A 328 -4.92 -21.36 -19.20
N ASN A 329 -5.97 -21.89 -19.84
CA ASN A 329 -6.56 -23.19 -19.50
C ASN A 329 -5.77 -24.42 -19.98
N ASN A 330 -4.70 -24.21 -20.76
CA ASN A 330 -3.75 -25.28 -21.10
C ASN A 330 -2.72 -25.49 -19.98
N TYR A 331 -2.57 -24.51 -19.09
CA TYR A 331 -1.59 -24.53 -17.98
C TYR A 331 -2.24 -24.55 -16.60
N PHE A 332 -3.44 -23.99 -16.48
CA PHE A 332 -4.18 -23.91 -15.23
C PHE A 332 -5.54 -24.58 -15.34
N ALA A 333 -5.85 -25.42 -14.38
CA ALA A 333 -7.18 -26.01 -14.19
C ALA A 333 -7.58 -25.94 -12.71
N ALA A 334 -8.89 -25.89 -12.43
CA ALA A 334 -9.39 -25.93 -11.06
C ALA A 334 -8.87 -27.15 -10.29
N SER A 335 -8.73 -28.29 -10.97
CA SER A 335 -8.23 -29.55 -10.43
C SER A 335 -6.76 -29.56 -10.02
N ASP A 336 -5.98 -28.53 -10.41
CA ASP A 336 -4.58 -28.43 -10.03
C ASP A 336 -4.41 -28.23 -8.52
N ASN A 337 -5.36 -27.50 -7.90
CA ASN A 337 -5.36 -27.20 -6.48
C ASN A 337 -6.64 -27.75 -5.82
N PRO A 338 -6.55 -28.72 -4.90
CA PRO A 338 -7.73 -29.28 -4.22
C PRO A 338 -8.51 -28.22 -3.42
N LEU A 339 -7.88 -27.10 -3.05
CA LEU A 339 -8.53 -25.99 -2.35
C LEU A 339 -9.36 -25.10 -3.28
N ASN A 340 -9.15 -25.20 -4.60
CA ASN A 340 -9.98 -24.57 -5.62
C ASN A 340 -10.99 -25.55 -6.23
N ASP A 341 -10.61 -26.82 -6.39
CA ASP A 341 -11.39 -27.84 -7.09
C ASP A 341 -12.74 -28.14 -6.40
N PRO A 342 -13.89 -27.82 -7.05
CA PRO A 342 -15.21 -28.10 -6.47
C PRO A 342 -15.44 -29.60 -6.25
N ALA A 343 -14.83 -30.48 -7.06
CA ALA A 343 -14.96 -31.92 -6.89
C ALA A 343 -14.27 -32.44 -5.62
N GLN A 344 -13.37 -31.63 -5.04
CA GLN A 344 -12.65 -31.92 -3.80
C GLN A 344 -13.12 -31.03 -2.63
N GLY A 345 -14.19 -30.27 -2.81
CA GLY A 345 -14.73 -29.35 -1.80
C GLY A 345 -13.99 -28.02 -1.72
N GLY A 346 -13.25 -27.65 -2.77
CA GLY A 346 -12.62 -26.35 -2.92
C GLY A 346 -13.61 -25.22 -3.18
N ILE A 347 -13.10 -23.99 -3.19
CA ILE A 347 -13.90 -22.76 -3.14
C ILE A 347 -14.59 -22.36 -4.45
N MET A 348 -14.24 -22.97 -5.59
CA MET A 348 -14.90 -22.64 -6.86
C MET A 348 -16.36 -23.10 -6.82
N ALA A 349 -17.29 -22.20 -7.12
CA ALA A 349 -18.72 -22.52 -7.16
C ALA A 349 -19.22 -22.74 -8.59
N GLY A 350 -18.63 -22.05 -9.58
CA GLY A 350 -18.92 -22.34 -10.98
C GLY A 350 -18.08 -21.56 -11.98
N GLN A 351 -18.26 -21.92 -13.25
CA GLN A 351 -17.59 -21.34 -14.41
C GLN A 351 -18.64 -20.99 -15.44
N LYS A 352 -18.45 -19.88 -16.16
CA LYS A 352 -19.35 -19.52 -17.28
C LYS A 352 -19.30 -20.59 -18.35
N ASP A 353 -18.09 -21.01 -18.72
CA ASP A 353 -17.81 -22.04 -19.69
C ASP A 353 -17.09 -23.20 -18.98
N PRO A 354 -17.62 -24.44 -18.99
CA PRO A 354 -17.03 -25.55 -18.23
C PRO A 354 -15.56 -25.82 -18.58
N GLY A 355 -14.71 -25.91 -17.55
CA GLY A 355 -13.27 -26.13 -17.69
C GLY A 355 -12.47 -24.87 -18.03
N ARG A 356 -13.09 -23.68 -18.01
CA ARG A 356 -12.47 -22.40 -18.36
C ARG A 356 -12.43 -21.48 -17.14
N LEU A 357 -11.26 -20.92 -16.84
CA LEU A 357 -10.98 -20.12 -15.64
C LEU A 357 -11.09 -18.61 -15.86
N GLU A 358 -11.08 -18.13 -17.10
CA GLU A 358 -11.15 -16.70 -17.41
C GLU A 358 -12.43 -16.03 -16.89
N ASN A 359 -13.50 -16.79 -16.67
CA ASN A 359 -14.77 -16.32 -16.13
C ASN A 359 -15.32 -17.37 -15.16
N ALA A 360 -15.13 -17.13 -13.87
CA ALA A 360 -15.50 -18.06 -12.80
C ALA A 360 -15.92 -17.32 -11.53
N TYR A 361 -16.69 -17.99 -10.69
CA TYR A 361 -17.06 -17.45 -9.38
C TYR A 361 -16.81 -18.46 -8.27
N TYR A 362 -16.55 -17.93 -7.08
CA TYR A 362 -16.04 -18.65 -5.93
C TYR A 362 -16.85 -18.28 -4.69
N ASP A 363 -17.23 -19.27 -3.91
CA ASP A 363 -18.06 -19.14 -2.71
C ASP A 363 -17.34 -19.80 -1.53
N PHE A 364 -17.14 -19.04 -0.46
CA PHE A 364 -16.56 -19.56 0.77
C PHE A 364 -17.03 -18.77 2.00
N VAL A 365 -16.87 -19.38 3.17
CA VAL A 365 -17.09 -18.71 4.45
C VAL A 365 -15.73 -18.40 5.05
N ALA A 366 -15.45 -17.11 5.26
CA ALA A 366 -14.22 -16.65 5.89
C ALA A 366 -14.19 -16.98 7.39
N PRO A 367 -13.00 -16.96 8.05
CA PRO A 367 -12.87 -17.28 9.47
C PRO A 367 -13.75 -16.44 10.42
N ASP A 368 -14.02 -15.18 10.06
CA ASP A 368 -14.92 -14.28 10.81
C ASP A 368 -16.42 -14.61 10.63
N GLY A 369 -16.74 -15.61 9.81
CA GLY A 369 -18.10 -16.05 9.49
C GLY A 369 -18.74 -15.30 8.31
N ARG A 370 -18.05 -14.31 7.70
CA ARG A 370 -18.53 -13.63 6.49
C ARG A 370 -18.60 -14.61 5.33
N LYS A 371 -19.71 -14.60 4.60
CA LYS A 371 -19.83 -15.30 3.32
C LYS A 371 -19.24 -14.44 2.23
N MET A 372 -18.33 -15.00 1.43
CA MET A 372 -17.59 -14.29 0.40
C MET A 372 -17.99 -14.82 -0.98
N LEU A 373 -18.32 -13.92 -1.90
CA LEU A 373 -18.56 -14.23 -3.30
C LEU A 373 -17.50 -13.50 -4.13
N VAL A 374 -16.57 -14.23 -4.74
CA VAL A 374 -15.58 -13.60 -5.65
C VAL A 374 -15.99 -13.92 -7.07
N LEU A 375 -16.25 -12.89 -7.89
CA LEU A 375 -16.43 -13.02 -9.33
C LEU A 375 -15.11 -12.65 -10.01
N SER A 376 -14.47 -13.60 -10.69
CA SER A 376 -13.32 -13.35 -11.55
C SER A 376 -13.79 -13.26 -12.99
N LEU A 377 -13.63 -12.10 -13.60
CA LEU A 377 -14.02 -11.83 -14.98
C LEU A 377 -12.81 -11.47 -15.83
N GLU A 378 -12.84 -11.89 -17.09
CA GLU A 378 -11.80 -11.62 -18.08
C GLU A 378 -11.51 -10.11 -18.27
N TRP A 379 -10.37 -9.79 -18.88
CA TRP A 379 -10.08 -8.43 -19.35
C TRP A 379 -11.17 -7.92 -20.29
N GLU A 380 -11.69 -6.72 -20.03
CA GLU A 380 -12.83 -6.10 -20.73
C GLU A 380 -13.94 -7.13 -21.01
N PRO A 381 -14.70 -7.54 -19.98
CA PRO A 381 -15.69 -8.62 -20.10
C PRO A 381 -16.70 -8.36 -21.20
N ARG A 382 -17.02 -9.40 -21.97
CA ARG A 382 -18.05 -9.31 -23.02
C ARG A 382 -19.44 -9.09 -22.42
N PRO A 383 -20.39 -8.51 -23.17
CA PRO A 383 -21.77 -8.33 -22.71
C PRO A 383 -22.41 -9.59 -22.14
N GLU A 384 -22.23 -10.76 -22.77
CA GLU A 384 -22.78 -12.02 -22.27
C GLU A 384 -22.11 -12.51 -20.98
N THR A 385 -20.84 -12.14 -20.77
CA THR A 385 -20.10 -12.41 -19.53
C THR A 385 -20.62 -11.52 -18.41
N VAL A 386 -20.84 -10.23 -18.68
CA VAL A 386 -21.43 -9.28 -17.71
C VAL A 386 -22.87 -9.69 -17.36
N ALA A 387 -23.67 -10.11 -18.34
CA ALA A 387 -25.03 -10.59 -18.10
C ALA A 387 -25.04 -11.88 -17.25
N TRP A 388 -24.09 -12.78 -17.47
CA TRP A 388 -23.92 -13.98 -16.65
C TRP A 388 -23.50 -13.63 -15.21
N ALA A 389 -22.54 -12.70 -15.03
CA ALA A 389 -22.12 -12.23 -13.71
C ALA A 389 -23.28 -11.57 -12.94
N ASN A 390 -24.12 -10.80 -13.63
CA ASN A 390 -25.34 -10.21 -13.06
C ASN A 390 -26.30 -11.28 -12.52
N GLN A 391 -26.51 -12.38 -13.26
CA GLN A 391 -27.38 -13.47 -12.79
C GLN A 391 -26.88 -14.12 -11.51
N ILE A 392 -25.55 -14.21 -11.32
CA ILE A 392 -24.95 -14.75 -10.10
C ILE A 392 -25.09 -13.73 -8.97
N ALA A 393 -24.72 -12.47 -9.19
CA ALA A 393 -24.80 -11.44 -8.15
C ALA A 393 -26.24 -11.23 -7.64
N ALA A 394 -27.24 -11.40 -8.52
CA ALA A 394 -28.67 -11.34 -8.23
C ALA A 394 -29.28 -12.66 -7.69
N ASP A 395 -28.51 -13.75 -7.58
CA ASP A 395 -29.08 -14.99 -7.07
C ASP A 395 -29.36 -14.83 -5.56
N PRO A 396 -30.60 -15.08 -5.08
CA PRO A 396 -30.95 -14.95 -3.67
C PRO A 396 -30.07 -15.76 -2.72
N GLN A 397 -29.38 -16.81 -3.20
CA GLN A 397 -28.42 -17.55 -2.38
C GLN A 397 -27.20 -16.71 -1.95
N TYR A 398 -26.87 -15.66 -2.70
CA TYR A 398 -25.72 -14.77 -2.46
C TYR A 398 -26.11 -13.39 -1.90
N ALA A 399 -27.37 -13.20 -1.49
CA ALA A 399 -27.85 -11.92 -0.94
C ALA A 399 -27.15 -11.52 0.38
N ASP A 400 -26.70 -12.49 1.17
CA ASP A 400 -25.95 -12.29 2.43
C ASP A 400 -24.42 -12.20 2.22
N HIS A 401 -23.92 -12.31 0.98
CA HIS A 401 -22.49 -12.37 0.73
C HIS A 401 -21.88 -10.97 0.65
N THR A 402 -20.60 -10.87 0.98
CA THR A 402 -19.75 -9.76 0.55
C THR A 402 -19.15 -10.15 -0.80
N ALA A 403 -19.61 -9.48 -1.85
CA ALA A 403 -19.16 -9.72 -3.21
C ALA A 403 -17.91 -8.89 -3.55
N VAL A 404 -16.99 -9.54 -4.24
CA VAL A 404 -15.73 -9.00 -4.73
C VAL A 404 -15.69 -9.18 -6.24
N LEU A 405 -15.44 -8.11 -6.99
CA LEU A 405 -15.08 -8.22 -8.40
C LEU A 405 -13.56 -8.26 -8.54
N LEU A 406 -13.04 -9.32 -9.14
CA LEU A 406 -11.66 -9.40 -9.62
C LEU A 406 -11.70 -9.32 -11.16
N THR A 407 -11.09 -8.30 -11.74
CA THR A 407 -10.97 -8.15 -13.19
C THR A 407 -9.68 -7.41 -13.52
N HIS A 408 -9.35 -7.29 -14.81
CA HIS A 408 -8.07 -6.70 -15.21
C HIS A 408 -8.14 -5.19 -15.43
N ALA A 409 -9.09 -4.72 -16.25
CA ALA A 409 -9.22 -3.31 -16.61
C ALA A 409 -10.46 -2.68 -15.93
N TYR A 410 -10.25 -1.86 -14.91
CA TYR A 410 -11.36 -1.24 -14.16
C TYR A 410 -11.08 0.20 -13.72
N ALA A 411 -10.18 0.42 -12.75
CA ALA A 411 -9.81 1.76 -12.29
C ALA A 411 -8.35 2.07 -12.63
N TYR A 412 -8.03 3.35 -12.79
CA TYR A 412 -6.66 3.82 -13.00
C TYR A 412 -6.41 5.09 -12.19
N GLY A 413 -5.35 5.09 -11.39
CA GLY A 413 -5.08 6.15 -10.40
C GLY A 413 -6.21 6.33 -9.37
N SER A 414 -6.20 7.47 -8.68
CA SER A 414 -7.24 7.78 -7.68
C SER A 414 -8.45 8.48 -8.31
N GLU A 415 -9.64 8.13 -7.83
CA GLU A 415 -10.94 8.72 -8.21
C GLU A 415 -11.36 8.56 -9.69
N ARG A 416 -10.72 7.68 -10.48
CA ARG A 416 -11.06 7.48 -11.89
C ARG A 416 -11.26 6.02 -12.25
N ARG A 417 -12.38 5.75 -12.92
CA ARG A 417 -12.58 4.50 -13.66
C ARG A 417 -12.14 4.66 -15.10
N TYR A 418 -11.67 3.56 -15.66
CA TYR A 418 -11.42 3.41 -17.07
C TYR A 418 -12.71 3.54 -17.85
N SER A 419 -12.70 4.39 -18.88
CA SER A 419 -13.76 4.46 -19.87
C SER A 419 -13.15 4.52 -21.27
N GLY A 420 -13.74 3.78 -22.21
CA GLY A 420 -13.27 3.64 -23.58
C GLY A 420 -12.59 2.31 -23.83
N SER A 421 -13.34 1.21 -23.65
CA SER A 421 -12.96 -0.17 -23.99
C SER A 421 -12.25 -0.27 -25.34
N ARG A 422 -11.23 -1.14 -25.44
CA ARG A 422 -10.48 -1.36 -26.69
C ARG A 422 -11.31 -2.12 -27.72
N VAL A 423 -12.32 -2.86 -27.28
CA VAL A 423 -13.19 -3.64 -28.15
C VAL A 423 -14.62 -3.11 -28.05
N GLU A 424 -15.23 -2.79 -29.20
CA GLU A 424 -16.59 -2.27 -29.24
C GLU A 424 -17.57 -3.19 -28.52
N ALA A 425 -18.34 -2.62 -27.60
CA ALA A 425 -19.33 -3.24 -26.73
C ALA A 425 -18.80 -4.13 -25.58
N ASP A 426 -17.50 -4.39 -25.50
CA ASP A 426 -16.94 -5.05 -24.31
C ASP A 426 -16.82 -4.04 -23.17
N ALA A 427 -17.11 -4.48 -21.94
CA ALA A 427 -17.31 -3.57 -20.81
C ALA A 427 -15.98 -3.01 -20.28
N ASP A 428 -15.86 -1.69 -20.27
CA ASP A 428 -14.82 -0.98 -19.52
C ASP A 428 -15.14 -0.89 -18.02
N GLY A 429 -14.28 -0.21 -17.25
CA GLY A 429 -14.46 -0.10 -15.80
C GLY A 429 -15.69 0.71 -15.38
N GLU A 430 -16.03 1.75 -16.14
CA GLU A 430 -17.22 2.56 -15.87
C GLU A 430 -18.49 1.81 -16.26
N GLU A 431 -18.49 1.07 -17.36
CA GLU A 431 -19.59 0.18 -17.75
C GLU A 431 -19.77 -0.96 -16.74
N LEU A 432 -18.69 -1.61 -16.27
CA LEU A 432 -18.77 -2.62 -15.20
C LEU A 432 -19.29 -2.03 -13.88
N TRP A 433 -18.96 -0.78 -13.56
CA TRP A 433 -19.56 -0.09 -12.44
C TRP A 433 -21.06 0.09 -12.65
N GLN A 434 -21.48 0.65 -13.78
CA GLN A 434 -22.87 0.99 -14.06
C GLN A 434 -23.75 -0.24 -14.21
N ASP A 435 -23.27 -1.29 -14.86
CA ASP A 435 -24.09 -2.43 -15.30
C ASP A 435 -23.96 -3.67 -14.41
N LEU A 436 -23.03 -3.66 -13.44
CA LEU A 436 -22.83 -4.78 -12.51
C LEU A 436 -22.60 -4.27 -11.08
N VAL A 437 -21.45 -3.68 -10.79
CA VAL A 437 -21.00 -3.47 -9.41
C VAL A 437 -21.95 -2.56 -8.62
N SER A 438 -22.40 -1.46 -9.22
CA SER A 438 -23.30 -0.51 -8.54
C SER A 438 -24.75 -0.99 -8.45
N GLN A 439 -25.11 -2.03 -9.19
CA GLN A 439 -26.48 -2.52 -9.30
C GLN A 439 -26.83 -3.49 -8.17
N HIS A 440 -25.85 -4.22 -7.63
CA HIS A 440 -26.11 -5.26 -6.61
C HIS A 440 -25.76 -4.82 -5.20
N GLY A 441 -26.62 -5.22 -4.25
CA GLY A 441 -26.48 -4.89 -2.83
C GLY A 441 -25.28 -5.53 -2.13
N ASN A 442 -24.69 -6.58 -2.70
CA ASN A 442 -23.65 -7.39 -2.07
C ASN A 442 -22.22 -6.94 -2.38
N PHE A 443 -21.96 -6.15 -3.44
CA PHE A 443 -20.60 -5.72 -3.77
C PHE A 443 -20.03 -4.73 -2.76
N GLU A 444 -18.79 -4.98 -2.33
CA GLU A 444 -18.03 -4.05 -1.47
C GLU A 444 -16.59 -3.82 -1.93
N LEU A 445 -16.00 -4.74 -2.68
CA LEU A 445 -14.60 -4.65 -3.11
C LEU A 445 -14.47 -4.88 -4.63
N VAL A 446 -13.56 -4.14 -5.26
CA VAL A 446 -13.09 -4.41 -6.64
C VAL A 446 -11.56 -4.39 -6.64
N PHE A 447 -10.93 -5.35 -7.31
CA PHE A 447 -9.48 -5.44 -7.50
C PHE A 447 -9.16 -5.47 -8.99
N ASN A 448 -8.18 -4.66 -9.42
CA ASN A 448 -7.74 -4.61 -10.81
C ASN A 448 -6.29 -4.17 -11.01
N GLY A 449 -5.73 -4.62 -12.13
CA GLY A 449 -4.39 -4.28 -12.62
C GLY A 449 -4.40 -3.40 -13.87
N HIS A 450 -3.66 -3.80 -14.91
CA HIS A 450 -3.65 -3.28 -16.29
C HIS A 450 -2.96 -1.94 -16.53
N PHE A 451 -3.28 -0.92 -15.73
CA PHE A 451 -2.83 0.45 -15.99
C PHE A 451 -1.45 0.75 -15.43
N GLY A 452 -0.76 1.74 -15.99
CA GLY A 452 0.53 2.22 -15.50
C GLY A 452 0.43 3.44 -14.59
N GLY A 453 1.52 4.21 -14.50
CA GLY A 453 1.67 5.35 -13.60
C GLY A 453 2.13 4.93 -12.21
N ASP A 454 1.59 5.57 -11.17
CA ASP A 454 1.91 5.34 -9.75
C ASP A 454 1.67 3.88 -9.28
N GLY A 455 0.98 3.09 -10.09
CA GLY A 455 0.79 1.66 -9.87
C GLY A 455 -0.10 1.32 -8.67
N ALA A 456 -0.83 2.32 -8.15
CA ALA A 456 -1.77 2.15 -7.06
C ALA A 456 -2.85 3.22 -7.13
N GLY A 457 -4.11 2.81 -7.04
CA GLY A 457 -5.23 3.74 -7.07
C GLY A 457 -6.38 3.27 -6.19
N TYR A 458 -7.21 4.22 -5.79
CA TYR A 458 -8.39 3.96 -4.99
C TYR A 458 -9.57 4.81 -5.48
N VAL A 459 -10.71 4.15 -5.68
CA VAL A 459 -11.99 4.80 -5.95
C VAL A 459 -13.00 4.31 -4.93
N GLY A 460 -13.47 5.22 -4.08
CA GLY A 460 -14.64 4.99 -3.22
C GLY A 460 -15.89 5.47 -3.93
N SER A 461 -16.91 4.63 -4.07
CA SER A 461 -18.19 5.02 -4.66
C SER A 461 -19.36 4.35 -3.99
N ARG A 462 -20.57 4.93 -4.11
CA ARG A 462 -21.78 4.39 -3.52
C ARG A 462 -22.64 3.68 -4.58
N GLY A 463 -22.80 2.36 -4.44
CA GLY A 463 -23.74 1.55 -5.23
C GLY A 463 -25.08 1.35 -4.51
N ALA A 464 -25.91 0.44 -5.03
CA ALA A 464 -27.14 -0.03 -4.38
C ALA A 464 -26.83 -0.53 -2.97
N GLY A 465 -25.75 -1.31 -2.86
CA GLY A 465 -25.19 -1.81 -1.62
C GLY A 465 -24.20 -0.86 -0.95
N GLY A 466 -24.45 0.44 -0.83
CA GLY A 466 -23.57 1.31 -0.05
C GLY A 466 -22.16 1.48 -0.65
N SER A 467 -21.14 1.60 0.20
CA SER A 467 -19.77 1.89 -0.25
C SER A 467 -19.11 0.70 -0.93
N VAL A 468 -18.52 0.93 -2.09
CA VAL A 468 -17.69 -0.02 -2.82
C VAL A 468 -16.28 0.56 -2.95
N HIS A 469 -15.32 -0.20 -2.47
CA HIS A 469 -13.89 0.12 -2.44
C HIS A 469 -13.20 -0.53 -3.63
N GLN A 470 -12.87 0.28 -4.63
CA GLN A 470 -12.26 -0.19 -5.86
C GLN A 470 -10.77 0.13 -5.82
N MET A 471 -9.94 -0.90 -5.90
CA MET A 471 -8.52 -0.88 -5.63
C MET A 471 -7.75 -1.26 -6.89
N PHE A 472 -7.11 -0.28 -7.49
CA PHE A 472 -6.15 -0.48 -8.56
C PHE A 472 -4.77 -0.76 -7.96
N PHE A 473 -4.08 -1.77 -8.46
CA PHE A 473 -2.71 -2.10 -8.09
C PHE A 473 -1.96 -2.73 -9.26
N ASN A 474 -0.94 -2.04 -9.77
CA ASN A 474 -0.09 -2.58 -10.82
C ASN A 474 1.33 -2.01 -10.71
N THR A 475 2.26 -2.83 -10.22
CA THR A 475 3.65 -2.40 -10.08
C THR A 475 4.52 -2.74 -11.28
N GLN A 476 3.99 -3.25 -12.39
CA GLN A 476 4.79 -3.78 -13.50
C GLN A 476 5.78 -2.75 -14.08
N PHE A 477 5.47 -1.46 -14.03
CA PHE A 477 6.31 -0.43 -14.64
C PHE A 477 7.53 -0.05 -13.79
N GLN A 478 7.53 -0.42 -12.52
CA GLN A 478 8.56 -0.01 -11.60
C GLN A 478 9.89 -0.76 -11.82
N THR A 479 10.99 -0.14 -11.37
CA THR A 479 12.34 -0.73 -11.40
C THR A 479 12.42 -2.15 -10.84
N ASN A 480 13.36 -2.95 -11.36
CA ASN A 480 13.52 -4.37 -11.06
C ASN A 480 12.27 -5.19 -11.44
N ALA A 481 11.75 -4.92 -12.64
CA ALA A 481 10.62 -5.63 -13.25
C ALA A 481 9.31 -5.58 -12.44
N GLY A 482 9.17 -4.58 -11.57
CA GLY A 482 8.03 -4.37 -10.70
C GLY A 482 8.27 -4.68 -9.22
N GLY A 483 9.47 -5.13 -8.85
CA GLY A 483 9.94 -5.08 -7.45
C GLY A 483 9.26 -6.02 -6.46
N GLY A 484 8.43 -6.98 -6.93
CA GLY A 484 7.84 -8.03 -6.09
C GLY A 484 6.81 -7.55 -5.06
N TRP A 485 6.13 -6.43 -5.32
CA TRP A 485 5.13 -5.90 -4.39
C TRP A 485 3.83 -6.73 -4.41
N LEU A 486 3.29 -7.01 -3.22
CA LEU A 486 1.99 -7.62 -3.00
C LEU A 486 1.18 -6.77 -2.02
N ARG A 487 -0.16 -6.82 -2.13
CA ARG A 487 -1.05 -6.24 -1.12
C ARG A 487 -1.51 -7.33 -0.16
N LEU A 488 -1.41 -7.03 1.12
CA LEU A 488 -2.08 -7.78 2.19
C LEU A 488 -3.36 -7.03 2.57
N VAL A 489 -4.50 -7.70 2.41
CA VAL A 489 -5.84 -7.19 2.70
C VAL A 489 -6.34 -7.90 3.95
N GLU A 490 -6.29 -7.23 5.09
CA GLU A 490 -6.55 -7.80 6.42
C GLU A 490 -7.94 -7.39 6.91
N PHE A 491 -8.80 -8.37 7.16
CA PHE A 491 -10.09 -8.15 7.81
C PHE A 491 -9.88 -8.20 9.32
N LEU A 492 -10.20 -7.10 10.00
CA LEU A 492 -9.92 -6.96 11.42
C LEU A 492 -11.01 -7.61 12.29
N GLU A 493 -10.66 -7.90 13.54
CA GLU A 493 -11.53 -8.57 14.54
C GLU A 493 -12.84 -7.82 14.84
N ASP A 494 -12.94 -6.54 14.46
CA ASP A 494 -14.18 -5.75 14.60
C ASP A 494 -15.25 -6.09 13.55
N GLY A 495 -14.89 -6.90 12.54
CA GLY A 495 -15.74 -7.31 11.42
C GLY A 495 -16.14 -6.19 10.46
N ARG A 496 -15.59 -4.98 10.62
CA ARG A 496 -15.99 -3.77 9.86
C ARG A 496 -14.82 -3.01 9.27
N THR A 497 -13.61 -3.27 9.72
CA THR A 497 -12.41 -2.62 9.21
C THR A 497 -11.62 -3.61 8.35
N VAL A 498 -11.23 -3.15 7.16
CA VAL A 498 -10.22 -3.81 6.34
C VAL A 498 -8.99 -2.93 6.27
N ARG A 499 -7.84 -3.48 6.64
CA ARG A 499 -6.54 -2.82 6.55
C ARG A 499 -5.80 -3.32 5.32
N VAL A 500 -5.35 -2.40 4.48
CA VAL A 500 -4.53 -2.68 3.31
C VAL A 500 -3.10 -2.26 3.61
N ARG A 501 -2.15 -3.19 3.39
CA ARG A 501 -0.70 -2.93 3.52
C ARG A 501 0.05 -3.52 2.32
N THR A 502 0.94 -2.76 1.72
CA THR A 502 1.77 -3.22 0.59
C THR A 502 3.18 -3.61 1.06
N TYR A 503 3.62 -4.82 0.72
CA TYR A 503 4.92 -5.38 1.12
C TYR A 503 5.62 -6.01 -0.10
N SER A 504 6.95 -6.00 -0.11
CA SER A 504 7.76 -6.70 -1.11
C SER A 504 8.68 -7.72 -0.44
N PRO A 505 8.48 -9.04 -0.68
CA PRO A 505 9.46 -10.06 -0.28
C PRO A 505 10.80 -9.94 -1.01
N TYR A 506 10.85 -9.24 -2.15
CA TYR A 506 12.07 -9.02 -2.91
C TYR A 506 12.99 -7.99 -2.23
N TYR A 507 12.40 -6.89 -1.74
CA TYR A 507 13.14 -5.84 -1.03
C TYR A 507 13.20 -6.05 0.49
N ASP A 508 12.30 -6.87 1.06
CA ASP A 508 12.03 -6.95 2.51
C ASP A 508 11.68 -5.57 3.11
N LEU A 509 10.83 -4.83 2.39
CA LEU A 509 10.37 -3.48 2.73
C LEU A 509 8.86 -3.37 2.51
N TYR A 510 8.24 -2.38 3.16
CA TYR A 510 6.82 -2.06 2.99
C TYR A 510 6.63 -0.57 2.72
N ARG A 511 5.55 -0.26 2.01
CA ARG A 511 5.16 1.12 1.71
C ARG A 511 4.29 1.70 2.81
N THR A 512 4.49 2.98 3.09
CA THR A 512 3.79 3.69 4.18
C THR A 512 2.96 4.88 3.71
N ASP A 513 2.98 5.19 2.42
CA ASP A 513 2.14 6.24 1.85
C ASP A 513 0.66 5.84 1.82
N HIS A 514 -0.22 6.84 1.68
CA HIS A 514 -1.67 6.66 1.75
C HIS A 514 -2.26 5.78 0.64
N ALA A 515 -1.59 5.60 -0.50
CA ALA A 515 -2.07 4.73 -1.58
C ALA A 515 -1.74 3.24 -1.33
N ASN A 516 -0.87 2.96 -0.35
CA ASN A 516 -0.33 1.62 -0.09
C ASN A 516 -0.52 1.15 1.37
N ALA A 517 -0.87 2.05 2.29
CA ALA A 517 -1.16 1.75 3.68
C ALA A 517 -2.37 2.56 4.15
N PHE A 518 -3.53 1.90 4.27
CA PHE A 518 -4.78 2.54 4.67
C PHE A 518 -5.79 1.56 5.24
N ASP A 519 -6.73 2.08 6.04
CA ASP A 519 -7.87 1.34 6.55
C ASP A 519 -9.14 1.80 5.81
N LEU A 520 -10.02 0.85 5.50
CA LEU A 520 -11.33 1.09 4.89
C LEU A 520 -12.42 0.39 5.69
N ALA A 521 -13.66 0.88 5.57
CA ALA A 521 -14.81 0.34 6.29
C ALA A 521 -15.65 -0.55 5.39
N VAL A 522 -15.81 -1.82 5.75
CA VAL A 522 -16.73 -2.78 5.14
C VAL A 522 -17.96 -2.97 6.01
N SER A 523 -19.03 -3.47 5.41
CA SER A 523 -20.24 -3.89 6.12
C SER A 523 -20.24 -5.39 6.37
N LEU A 524 -20.99 -5.80 7.39
CA LEU A 524 -21.40 -7.18 7.52
C LEU A 524 -22.75 -7.30 6.81
N ASN A 525 -22.74 -7.69 5.53
CA ASN A 525 -23.96 -7.83 4.75
C ASN A 525 -24.92 -8.81 5.43
N LEU A 526 -26.15 -8.35 5.67
CA LEU A 526 -27.23 -9.14 6.23
C LEU A 526 -28.48 -8.83 5.42
N ALA A 527 -29.06 -9.83 4.76
CA ALA A 527 -30.20 -9.61 3.89
C ALA A 527 -31.37 -8.97 4.68
N GLY A 528 -31.85 -7.83 4.17
CA GLY A 528 -32.88 -7.02 4.83
C GLY A 528 -32.35 -5.94 5.78
N ASP A 529 -31.03 -5.86 6.04
CA ASP A 529 -30.38 -4.75 6.76
C ASP A 529 -30.08 -3.61 5.75
N PHE A 530 -31.10 -2.81 5.47
CA PHE A 530 -31.06 -1.76 4.47
C PHE A 530 -30.31 -0.51 4.96
N ASN A 531 -30.17 -0.33 6.28
CA ASN A 531 -29.42 0.79 6.87
C ASN A 531 -27.95 0.44 7.20
N ARG A 532 -27.60 -0.85 7.17
CA ARG A 532 -26.29 -1.44 7.43
C ARG A 532 -25.75 -1.22 8.84
N ASP A 533 -26.64 -1.14 9.82
CA ASP A 533 -26.25 -1.06 11.23
C ASP A 533 -25.96 -2.44 11.86
N SER A 534 -25.96 -3.49 11.02
CA SER A 534 -25.71 -4.89 11.35
C SER A 534 -26.86 -5.57 12.09
N VAL A 535 -28.07 -4.99 12.04
CA VAL A 535 -29.30 -5.50 12.64
C VAL A 535 -30.44 -5.33 11.63
N VAL A 536 -31.23 -6.38 11.40
CA VAL A 536 -32.47 -6.23 10.62
C VAL A 536 -33.61 -5.85 11.57
N ASP A 537 -34.07 -4.61 11.53
CA ASP A 537 -35.14 -4.13 12.40
C ASP A 537 -36.15 -3.18 11.72
N ALA A 538 -36.86 -2.38 12.52
CA ALA A 538 -37.90 -1.48 12.03
C ALA A 538 -37.35 -0.24 11.30
N ALA A 539 -36.08 0.11 11.50
CA ALA A 539 -35.39 1.15 10.76
C ALA A 539 -35.25 0.75 9.29
N ASP A 540 -34.91 -0.52 9.01
CA ASP A 540 -34.82 -1.04 7.64
C ASP A 540 -36.18 -1.02 6.94
N TYR A 541 -37.24 -1.40 7.65
CA TYR A 541 -38.59 -1.32 7.11
C TYR A 541 -38.96 0.09 6.63
N ALA A 542 -38.44 1.14 7.29
CA ALA A 542 -38.66 2.50 6.85
C ALA A 542 -37.99 2.79 5.50
N ILE A 543 -36.78 2.27 5.28
CA ILE A 543 -36.04 2.39 4.02
C ILE A 543 -36.77 1.64 2.91
N TRP A 544 -37.16 0.37 3.12
CA TRP A 544 -37.92 -0.39 2.11
C TRP A 544 -39.21 0.32 1.69
N ARG A 545 -39.96 0.85 2.66
CA ARG A 545 -41.21 1.57 2.41
C ARG A 545 -41.00 2.86 1.61
N GLU A 546 -39.86 3.52 1.73
CA GLU A 546 -39.52 4.67 0.88
C GLU A 546 -39.07 4.22 -0.51
N ALA A 547 -38.21 3.20 -0.57
CA ALA A 547 -37.66 2.64 -1.80
C ALA A 547 -38.74 2.11 -2.75
N VAL A 548 -39.71 1.33 -2.26
CA VAL A 548 -40.82 0.78 -3.07
C VAL A 548 -41.68 1.86 -3.74
N ASN A 549 -41.72 3.07 -3.17
CA ASN A 549 -42.48 4.20 -3.74
C ASN A 549 -41.64 5.06 -4.70
N THR A 550 -40.32 5.02 -4.58
CA THR A 550 -39.39 5.87 -5.35
C THR A 550 -38.68 5.12 -6.48
N GLY A 551 -38.68 3.78 -6.44
CA GLY A 551 -37.88 2.94 -7.33
C GLY A 551 -36.38 2.95 -6.98
N SER A 552 -36.02 3.42 -5.78
CA SER A 552 -34.63 3.37 -5.31
C SER A 552 -34.23 1.93 -5.01
N LEU A 553 -33.09 1.46 -5.55
CA LEU A 553 -32.54 0.12 -5.27
C LEU A 553 -31.95 -0.03 -3.86
N ALA A 554 -32.09 0.98 -2.98
CA ALA A 554 -31.56 0.95 -1.62
C ALA A 554 -32.18 -0.14 -0.72
N ALA A 555 -33.26 -0.79 -1.16
CA ALA A 555 -33.90 -1.90 -0.47
C ALA A 555 -34.24 -3.07 -1.42
N ASP A 556 -33.49 -3.20 -2.52
CA ASP A 556 -33.50 -4.37 -3.38
C ASP A 556 -32.70 -5.49 -2.68
N ALA A 557 -33.42 -6.36 -1.98
CA ALA A 557 -32.85 -7.39 -1.13
C ALA A 557 -32.60 -8.70 -1.88
N ASN A 558 -33.28 -8.92 -3.01
CA ASN A 558 -33.09 -10.10 -3.86
C ASN A 558 -32.15 -9.84 -5.05
N GLY A 559 -31.76 -8.59 -5.30
CA GLY A 559 -30.84 -8.19 -6.35
C GLY A 559 -31.44 -8.23 -7.75
N ASP A 560 -32.78 -8.25 -7.89
CA ASP A 560 -33.45 -8.38 -9.19
C ASP A 560 -33.67 -7.04 -9.92
N LEU A 561 -33.12 -5.95 -9.35
CA LEU A 561 -33.22 -4.57 -9.82
C LEU A 561 -34.63 -3.99 -9.72
N LEU A 562 -35.48 -4.58 -8.88
CA LEU A 562 -36.78 -4.07 -8.49
C LEU A 562 -36.85 -4.00 -6.96
N VAL A 563 -37.65 -3.05 -6.44
CA VAL A 563 -38.00 -3.04 -5.02
C VAL A 563 -39.48 -3.29 -4.89
N ASP A 564 -39.84 -4.48 -4.42
CA ASP A 564 -41.21 -4.95 -4.36
C ASP A 564 -41.52 -5.82 -3.12
N GLN A 565 -42.55 -6.67 -3.24
CA GLN A 565 -43.02 -7.54 -2.18
C GLN A 565 -42.01 -8.64 -1.82
N ALA A 566 -41.16 -9.08 -2.76
CA ALA A 566 -40.12 -10.07 -2.52
C ALA A 566 -39.08 -9.55 -1.52
N ASP A 567 -38.66 -8.29 -1.65
CA ASP A 567 -37.69 -7.67 -0.73
C ASP A 567 -38.24 -7.52 0.69
N TYR A 568 -39.52 -7.18 0.78
CA TYR A 568 -40.22 -7.16 2.06
C TYR A 568 -40.23 -8.54 2.72
N GLU A 569 -40.41 -9.61 1.93
CA GLU A 569 -40.37 -10.96 2.47
C GLU A 569 -38.98 -11.33 2.98
N ILE A 570 -37.92 -10.90 2.30
CA ILE A 570 -36.54 -11.06 2.76
C ILE A 570 -36.32 -10.31 4.07
N TRP A 571 -36.69 -9.02 4.17
CA TRP A 571 -36.63 -8.27 5.42
C TRP A 571 -37.42 -8.98 6.54
N ARG A 572 -38.65 -9.41 6.26
CA ARG A 572 -39.52 -10.07 7.24
C ARG A 572 -38.93 -11.39 7.75
N LEU A 573 -38.31 -12.18 6.87
CA LEU A 573 -37.67 -13.45 7.23
C LEU A 573 -36.40 -13.25 8.07
N ASN A 574 -35.75 -12.09 7.93
CA ASN A 574 -34.52 -11.76 8.63
C ASN A 574 -34.75 -10.84 9.84
N PHE A 575 -35.96 -10.32 10.08
CA PHE A 575 -36.25 -9.42 11.20
C PHE A 575 -35.76 -9.97 12.56
N GLY A 576 -34.93 -9.17 13.24
CA GLY A 576 -34.28 -9.49 14.50
C GLY A 576 -32.93 -10.20 14.37
N ARG A 577 -32.48 -10.54 13.15
CA ARG A 577 -31.12 -11.05 12.92
C ARG A 577 -30.09 -9.97 13.17
N ARG A 578 -28.88 -10.41 13.53
CA ARG A 578 -27.69 -9.58 13.76
C ARG A 578 -26.51 -10.27 13.10
N ALA A 579 -25.61 -9.48 12.51
CA ALA A 579 -24.39 -10.05 11.95
C ALA A 579 -23.50 -10.63 13.06
N ALA A 580 -22.88 -11.78 12.79
CA ALA A 580 -21.89 -12.39 13.68
C ALA A 580 -20.69 -11.44 13.85
N GLY A 581 -20.12 -11.36 15.06
CA GLY A 581 -19.01 -10.43 15.36
C GLY A 581 -19.44 -9.02 15.76
N SER A 582 -20.73 -8.65 15.61
CA SER A 582 -21.23 -7.37 16.12
C SER A 582 -21.24 -7.36 17.66
N THR A 583 -20.27 -6.67 18.28
CA THR A 583 -20.38 -6.32 19.70
C THR A 583 -21.53 -5.33 19.86
N PRO A 584 -22.44 -5.51 20.85
CA PRO A 584 -23.48 -4.55 21.09
C PRO A 584 -22.84 -3.21 21.43
N ALA A 585 -23.23 -2.14 20.72
CA ALA A 585 -22.94 -0.79 21.18
C ALA A 585 -23.38 -0.69 22.64
N ALA A 586 -22.46 -0.34 23.54
CA ALA A 586 -22.79 -0.17 24.94
C ALA A 586 -23.94 0.84 25.01
N ALA A 587 -25.12 0.37 25.39
CA ALA A 587 -26.24 1.26 25.68
C ALA A 587 -25.70 2.29 26.67
N PRO A 588 -25.88 3.61 26.44
CA PRO A 588 -25.46 4.60 27.41
C PRO A 588 -26.16 4.25 28.72
N GLU A 589 -25.40 3.73 29.69
CA GLU A 589 -25.97 3.48 31.00
C GLU A 589 -26.51 4.83 31.46
N PRO A 590 -27.79 4.91 31.89
CA PRO A 590 -28.25 6.11 32.55
C PRO A 590 -27.30 6.31 33.72
N SER A 591 -26.44 7.33 33.60
CA SER A 591 -25.39 7.62 34.57
C SER A 591 -25.92 7.34 35.96
N THR A 592 -25.25 6.46 36.70
CA THR A 592 -25.63 6.04 38.05
C THR A 592 -25.86 7.24 39.00
N LEU A 593 -25.41 8.43 38.60
CA LEU A 593 -25.76 9.74 39.17
C LEU A 593 -27.27 10.07 39.14
N VAL A 594 -28.03 9.73 38.08
CA VAL A 594 -29.47 10.02 37.99
C VAL A 594 -30.31 9.10 38.90
N LEU A 595 -29.87 7.84 39.09
CA LEU A 595 -30.47 6.91 40.05
C LEU A 595 -30.08 7.23 41.51
N ALA A 596 -28.89 7.81 41.75
CA ALA A 596 -28.50 8.30 43.07
C ALA A 596 -29.27 9.58 43.49
N PHE A 597 -29.57 10.49 42.55
CA PHE A 597 -30.33 11.71 42.86
C PHE A 597 -31.84 11.47 43.07
N THR A 598 -32.42 10.47 42.40
CA THR A 598 -33.84 10.09 42.59
C THR A 598 -34.07 9.28 43.88
N THR A 599 -33.08 8.52 44.36
CA THR A 599 -33.18 7.81 45.65
C THR A 599 -32.96 8.74 46.87
N LEU A 600 -32.12 9.77 46.77
CA LEU A 600 -31.90 10.74 47.85
C LEU A 600 -33.05 11.74 48.05
N THR A 601 -33.84 12.04 47.02
CA THR A 601 -35.00 12.94 47.12
C THR A 601 -36.27 12.27 47.66
N VAL A 602 -36.37 10.94 47.58
CA VAL A 602 -37.51 10.16 48.12
C VAL A 602 -37.29 9.77 49.60
N LEU A 603 -36.04 9.67 50.07
CA LEU A 603 -35.72 9.38 51.47
C LEU A 603 -35.65 10.61 52.40
N GLY A 604 -35.57 11.83 51.85
CA GLY A 604 -35.49 13.09 52.62
C GLY A 604 -36.83 13.69 53.10
N ARG A 605 -37.98 13.08 52.77
CA ARG A 605 -39.32 13.62 53.11
C ARG A 605 -40.17 12.71 53.99
N ARG A 606 -39.60 12.05 55.02
CA ARG A 606 -40.41 11.47 56.12
C ARG A 606 -39.66 11.45 57.45
N ARG A 607 -39.91 12.46 58.31
CA ARG A 607 -40.22 12.34 59.77
C ARG A 607 -40.09 13.71 60.46
N ALA A 608 -41.17 14.49 60.46
CA ALA A 608 -41.44 15.40 61.57
C ALA A 608 -42.50 14.72 62.44
N THR A 609 -42.14 14.36 63.67
CA THR A 609 -43.07 13.82 64.68
C THR A 609 -43.52 14.95 65.61
N PRO A 610 -44.79 14.93 66.09
CA PRO A 610 -45.39 16.01 66.86
C PRO A 610 -44.99 15.96 68.36
N PRO A 611 -45.08 17.07 69.11
CA PRO A 611 -44.68 17.12 70.52
C PRO A 611 -45.73 16.48 71.44
N ARG A 612 -45.27 15.79 72.49
CA ARG A 612 -46.08 15.27 73.60
C ARG A 612 -46.24 16.31 74.73
N PRO A 613 -47.33 16.26 75.51
CA PRO A 613 -47.61 17.22 76.59
C PRO A 613 -47.15 16.74 77.99
N GLY A 614 -46.76 17.71 78.84
CA GLY A 614 -47.07 17.73 80.28
C GLY A 614 -45.92 17.51 81.27
N ARG A 615 -45.52 18.56 82.03
CA ARG A 615 -45.94 18.79 83.44
C ARG A 615 -45.28 20.05 84.05
N PRO A 616 -45.85 20.63 85.13
CA PRO A 616 -45.76 22.05 85.48
C PRO A 616 -44.72 22.36 86.55
N ILE A 617 -44.24 23.61 86.58
CA ILE A 617 -43.70 24.22 87.81
C ILE A 617 -44.30 25.62 87.98
N HIS A 618 -44.78 25.83 89.20
CA HIS A 618 -45.49 26.98 89.74
C HIS A 618 -44.67 28.29 89.79
N TYR A 619 -45.39 29.41 89.60
CA TYR A 619 -45.32 30.73 90.29
C TYR A 619 -43.91 31.33 90.53
N ALA A 620 -43.64 32.60 90.23
CA ALA A 620 -44.34 33.74 90.79
C ALA A 620 -43.76 35.07 90.27
N ARG A 621 -44.69 35.98 89.98
CA ARG A 621 -44.72 37.40 90.40
C ARG A 621 -43.64 38.37 89.93
N ARG A 622 -44.21 39.40 89.26
CA ARG A 622 -44.07 40.84 89.53
C ARG A 622 -42.73 41.45 89.11
N SER A 623 -42.64 42.68 88.62
CA SER A 623 -43.57 43.76 88.28
C SER A 623 -42.70 44.93 87.86
N ALA A 624 -43.27 45.86 87.08
CA ALA A 624 -42.81 47.23 86.86
C ALA A 624 -41.52 47.35 86.00
N ALA A 625 -41.40 48.30 85.09
CA ALA A 625 -42.24 49.41 84.66
C ALA A 625 -41.98 49.64 83.17
#